data_AF-A0A7C2IPY7-F1
#
_entry.id   AF-A0A7C2IPY7-F1
#
_cell.length_a   1.000
_cell.length_b   1.000
_cell.length_c   1.000
_cell.angle_alpha   90.00
_cell.angle_beta   90.00
_cell.angle_gamma   90.00
#
_symmetry.space_group_name_H-M   'P 1'
#
loop_
_entity.id
_entity.type
_entity.pdbx_description
1 polymer ?
#
loop_
_entity_poly.entity_id
_entity_poly.type
_entity_poly.pdbx_seq_one_letter_code
_entity_poly.pdbx_strand_id
1 'polypeptide(L)' 'MVRVHAQQVGAEKTLVDRAELQQLINVARQVEEVELIEVEDDLPIEGLMRLVQEGESFNFLADPREDVYTLNDLKVRYQ' A
#
# COMPACT_ATOMS: atom_id res chain seq x y z
N MET A 1 -24.48 9.63 13.91
CA MET A 1 -23.51 8.63 13.43
C MET A 1 -22.63 9.31 12.39
N VAL A 2 -21.34 9.43 12.68
CA VAL A 2 -20.34 10.06 11.81
C VAL A 2 -19.34 9.01 11.35
N ARG A 3 -18.97 9.06 10.06
CA ARG A 3 -18.00 8.14 9.45
C ARG A 3 -16.71 8.89 9.14
N VAL A 4 -15.61 8.42 9.71
CA VAL A 4 -14.27 8.96 9.47
C VAL A 4 -13.51 7.96 8.62
N HIS A 5 -13.08 8.38 7.43
CA HIS A 5 -12.22 7.56 6.57
C HIS A 5 -10.78 7.98 6.79
N ALA A 6 -9.92 7.02 7.12
CA ALA A 6 -8.50 7.26 7.36
C ALA A 6 -7.67 6.33 6.50
N GLN A 7 -6.66 6.89 5.82
CA GLN A 7 -5.69 6.14 5.03
C GLN A 7 -4.29 6.42 5.56
N GLN A 8 -3.49 5.37 5.76
CA GLN A 8 -2.09 5.54 6.10
C GLN A 8 -1.29 5.91 4.85
N VAL A 9 -0.72 7.11 4.85
CA VAL A 9 0.20 7.60 3.82
C VAL A 9 1.59 7.65 4.46
N GLY A 10 2.62 7.25 3.71
CA GLY A 10 3.99 7.13 4.23
C GLY A 10 4.52 8.37 4.95
N ALA A 11 5.64 8.22 5.66
CA ALA A 11 6.14 9.15 6.69
C ALA A 11 6.36 10.62 6.28
N GLU A 12 6.41 10.93 4.99
CA GLU A 12 6.75 12.27 4.48
C GLU A 12 5.53 13.15 4.17
N LYS A 13 4.32 12.60 4.10
CA LYS A 13 3.10 13.34 3.73
C LYS A 13 1.94 13.10 4.71
N THR A 14 2.24 13.16 5.99
CA THR A 14 1.25 13.00 7.06
C THR A 14 0.47 14.30 7.27
N LEU A 15 -0.86 14.26 7.14
CA LEU A 15 -1.74 15.40 7.49
C LEU A 15 -1.98 15.50 9.00
N VAL A 16 -1.99 14.35 9.69
CA VAL A 16 -2.19 14.22 11.14
C VAL A 16 -1.50 12.93 11.60
N ASP A 17 -0.89 12.94 12.77
CA ASP A 17 -0.28 11.74 13.35
C ASP A 17 -1.35 10.70 13.74
N ARG A 18 -1.03 9.41 13.62
CA ARG A 18 -1.99 8.34 13.94
C ARG A 18 -2.45 8.39 15.41
N ALA A 19 -1.53 8.65 16.34
CA ALA A 19 -1.87 8.73 17.76
C ALA A 19 -2.76 9.94 18.05
N GLU A 20 -2.50 11.07 17.38
CA GLU A 20 -3.32 12.27 17.47
C GLU A 20 -4.73 12.04 16.91
N LEU A 21 -4.85 11.42 15.72
CA LEU A 21 -6.14 11.06 15.14
C LEU A 21 -6.97 10.19 16.09
N GLN A 22 -6.33 9.19 16.70
CA GLN A 22 -7.01 8.29 17.64
C GLN A 22 -7.54 9.02 18.87
N GLN A 23 -6.79 9.99 19.39
CA GLN A 23 -7.24 10.82 20.51
C GLN A 23 -8.46 11.68 20.13
N LEU A 24 -8.44 12.31 18.96
CA LEU A 24 -9.55 13.13 18.46
C LEU A 24 -10.83 12.31 18.30
N ILE A 25 -10.71 11.09 17.75
CA ILE A 25 -11.85 10.17 17.61
C ILE A 25 -12.39 9.76 18.98
N ASN A 26 -11.52 9.48 19.94
CA ASN A 26 -11.94 9.10 21.29
C ASN A 26 -12.72 10.22 21.99
N VAL A 27 -12.34 11.48 21.78
CA VAL A 27 -13.08 12.64 22.28
C VAL A 27 -14.43 12.76 21.58
N ALA A 28 -14.47 12.66 20.26
CA ALA A 28 -15.72 12.75 19.49
C ALA A 28 -16.72 11.64 19.88
N ARG A 29 -16.22 10.42 20.14
CA ARG A 29 -17.02 9.26 20.58
C ARG A 29 -17.75 9.46 21.91
N GLN A 30 -17.36 10.44 22.73
CA GLN A 30 -18.05 10.75 23.99
C GLN A 30 -19.39 11.45 23.75
N VAL A 31 -19.54 12.11 22.60
CA VAL A 31 -20.68 12.99 22.31
C VAL A 31 -21.58 12.38 21.23
N GLU A 32 -21.00 11.60 20.31
CA GLU A 32 -21.73 10.95 19.24
C GLU A 32 -21.10 9.62 18.83
N GLU A 33 -21.87 8.78 18.15
CA GLU A 33 -21.36 7.53 17.59
C GLU A 33 -20.47 7.83 16.37
N VAL A 34 -19.19 7.45 16.46
CA VAL A 34 -18.18 7.63 15.40
C VAL A 34 -17.61 6.29 14.95
N GLU A 35 -17.82 5.97 13.67
CA GLU A 35 -17.26 4.83 12.96
C GLU A 35 -15.95 5.27 12.28
N LEU A 36 -14.84 4.62 12.63
CA LEU A 36 -13.55 4.81 11.95
C LEU A 36 -13.39 3.71 10.92
N ILE A 37 -13.24 4.10 9.66
CA ILE A 37 -13.02 3.22 8.52
C ILE A 37 -11.56 3.40 8.11
N GLU A 38 -10.71 2.45 8.50
CA GLU A 38 -9.34 2.39 8.01
C GLU A 38 -9.36 1.79 6.60
N VAL A 39 -8.87 2.57 5.63
CA VAL A 39 -8.71 2.12 4.25
C VAL A 39 -7.32 1.53 4.12
N GLU A 40 -7.22 0.22 4.34
CA GLU A 40 -6.09 -0.60 3.89
C GLU A 40 -6.31 -0.92 2.40
N ASP A 41 -6.10 0.07 1.53
CA ASP A 41 -5.93 -0.25 0.13
C ASP A 41 -4.53 -0.88 -0.01
N ASP A 42 -4.49 -2.22 -0.01
CA ASP A 42 -3.45 -2.93 -0.75
C ASP A 42 -3.40 -2.30 -2.13
N LEU A 43 -2.19 -1.91 -2.55
CA LEU A 43 -1.93 -1.23 -3.82
C LEU A 43 -2.80 -1.88 -4.92
N PRO A 44 -3.84 -1.20 -5.43
CA PRO A 44 -4.78 -1.84 -6.33
C PRO A 44 -4.01 -2.38 -7.52
N ILE A 45 -4.46 -3.50 -8.10
CA ILE A 45 -3.78 -4.13 -9.25
C ILE A 45 -3.48 -3.09 -10.34
N GLU A 46 -4.37 -2.13 -10.53
CA GLU A 46 -4.22 -0.99 -11.44
C GLU A 46 -3.06 -0.05 -11.03
N GLY A 47 -2.88 0.21 -9.74
CA GLY A 47 -1.76 0.97 -9.20
C GLY A 47 -0.42 0.23 -9.34
N LEU A 48 -0.40 -1.09 -9.13
CA LEU A 48 0.77 -1.93 -9.42
C LEU A 48 1.11 -1.93 -10.92
N MET A 49 0.11 -2.08 -11.79
CA MET A 49 0.29 -2.05 -13.25
C MET A 49 0.82 -0.70 -13.72
N ARG A 50 0.34 0.40 -13.14
CA ARG A 50 0.83 1.74 -13.47
C ARG A 50 2.27 1.95 -12.98
N LEU A 51 2.63 1.46 -11.81
CA LEU A 51 4.02 1.47 -11.31
C LEU A 51 4.96 0.64 -12.21
N VAL A 52 4.49 -0.50 -12.74
CA VAL A 52 5.24 -1.29 -13.73
C VAL A 52 5.42 -0.52 -15.05
N GLN A 53 4.40 0.21 -15.51
CA GLN A 53 4.47 0.98 -16.75
C GLN A 53 5.29 2.27 -16.65
N GLU A 54 5.19 2.99 -15.53
CA GLU A 54 5.73 4.35 -15.39
C GLU A 54 7.04 4.38 -14.59
N GLY A 55 7.30 3.41 -13.71
CA GLY A 55 8.28 3.55 -12.65
C GLY A 55 9.67 3.00 -12.94
N GLU A 56 9.91 2.33 -14.08
CA GLU A 56 11.17 1.63 -14.43
C GLU A 56 11.68 0.63 -13.36
N SER A 57 10.96 0.47 -12.25
CA SER A 57 11.40 -0.22 -11.03
C SER A 57 11.47 -1.74 -11.22
N PHE A 58 10.93 -2.23 -12.34
CA PHE A 58 10.97 -3.62 -12.78
C PHE A 58 11.83 -3.82 -14.04
N ASN A 59 12.57 -2.81 -14.49
CA ASN A 59 13.47 -2.92 -15.64
C ASN A 59 14.54 -3.99 -15.45
N PHE A 60 14.87 -4.33 -14.20
CA PHE A 60 15.75 -5.43 -13.85
C PHE A 60 15.28 -6.80 -14.37
N LEU A 61 13.96 -7.01 -14.52
CA LEU A 61 13.40 -8.23 -15.14
C LEU A 61 13.68 -8.33 -16.64
N ALA A 62 13.99 -7.19 -17.28
CA ALA A 62 14.33 -7.10 -18.69
C ALA A 62 15.84 -6.90 -18.92
N ASP A 63 16.64 -6.74 -17.86
CA ASP A 63 18.09 -6.58 -17.97
C ASP A 63 18.74 -7.96 -18.14
N PRO A 64 19.33 -8.26 -19.32
CA PRO A 64 19.97 -9.55 -19.58
C PRO A 64 21.24 -9.77 -18.74
N ARG A 65 21.69 -8.77 -17.98
CA ARG A 65 22.83 -8.86 -17.04
C ARG A 65 22.39 -9.26 -15.63
N GLU A 66 21.10 -9.17 -15.31
CA GLU A 66 20.57 -9.67 -14.05
C GLU A 66 20.15 -11.13 -14.21
N ASP A 67 20.68 -11.99 -13.34
CA ASP A 67 20.43 -13.44 -13.33
C ASP A 67 19.04 -13.73 -12.74
N VAL A 68 18.00 -13.23 -13.40
CA VAL A 68 16.61 -13.47 -13.02
C VAL A 68 16.20 -14.82 -13.58
N TYR A 69 16.03 -15.79 -12.68
CA TYR A 69 15.52 -17.12 -13.03
C TYR A 69 14.19 -17.00 -13.77
N THR A 70 14.19 -17.38 -15.03
CA THR A 70 13.00 -17.48 -15.86
C THR A 70 12.22 -18.74 -15.52
N LEU A 71 10.95 -18.81 -15.94
CA LEU A 71 10.13 -20.02 -15.83
C LEU A 71 10.75 -21.25 -16.50
N ASN A 72 11.66 -21.05 -17.46
CA ASN A 72 12.38 -22.15 -18.09
C ASN A 72 13.51 -22.68 -17.20
N ASP A 73 14.15 -21.83 -16.40
CA ASP A 73 15.20 -22.24 -15.44
C ASP A 73 14.61 -23.07 -14.29
N LEU A 74 13.39 -22.76 -13.88
CA LEU A 74 12.62 -23.55 -12.91
C LEU A 74 12.36 -24.99 -13.40
N LYS A 75 12.15 -25.20 -14.71
CA LYS A 75 11.88 -26.52 -15.28
C LYS A 75 13.12 -27.42 -15.31
N VAL A 76 14.31 -26.83 -15.43
CA VAL A 76 15.58 -27.58 -15.43
C VAL A 76 15.91 -28.14 -14.04
N ARG A 77 15.46 -27.46 -12.98
CA ARG A 77 15.79 -27.83 -11.59
C ARG A 77 14.99 -29.01 -11.01
N TYR A 78 13.92 -29.43 -11.69
CA TYR A 78 13.00 -30.48 -11.23
C TYR A 78 12.95 -31.69 -12.18
N GLN A 79 14.05 -31.98 -12.89
CA GLN A 79 14.23 -33.27 -13.60
C GLN A 79 14.77 -34.35 -12.66
#